data_AF-A0A4R2NUM7-F1
#
_entry.id   AF-A0A4R2NUM7-F1
#
_cell.length_a   1.000
_cell.length_b   1.000
_cell.length_c   1.000
_cell.angle_alpha   90.00
_cell.angle_beta   90.00
_cell.angle_gamma   90.00
#
_symmetry.space_group_name_H-M   'P 1'
#
loop_
_entity.id
_entity.type
_entity.pdbx_description
1 polymer ?
#
loop_
_entity_poly.entity_id
_entity_poly.type
_entity_poly.pdbx_seq_one_letter_code
_entity_poly.pdbx_strand_id
1 'polypeptide(L)'
;MKKTLLLVSIILLAACASSQKTVNTTSKPKAVKNADGNLVGYAVKDDFKQEPYGSEWFNDYYAYYETDKNTIENLKPLLENITIKGFMGTWCDDSKRETPNFYKIIDEVGFNYNNLDFVTVNRDKKANGIEKGYHIERVPTFIFYKNGKEIGRFVEHTVDGATLEHDILQIVAQKGYKHAYEK
;
A
#
# COMPACT_ATOMS: atom_id res chain seq x y z
N MET A 1 -49.72 -63.58 25.28
CA MET A 1 -50.25 -62.19 25.29
C MET A 1 -49.12 -61.25 25.72
N LYS A 2 -49.11 -60.06 25.13
CA LYS A 2 -48.21 -58.90 25.34
C LYS A 2 -47.01 -58.80 24.39
N LYS A 3 -47.21 -57.87 23.45
CA LYS A 3 -46.28 -57.26 22.50
C LYS A 3 -45.44 -56.21 23.22
N THR A 4 -44.18 -56.03 22.80
CA THR A 4 -43.39 -54.76 22.82
C THR A 4 -42.03 -55.12 22.16
N LEU A 5 -41.75 -54.79 20.90
CA LEU A 5 -41.34 -53.49 20.34
C LEU A 5 -40.18 -52.83 21.10
N LEU A 6 -38.97 -52.80 20.52
CA LEU A 6 -38.00 -51.68 20.56
C LEU A 6 -36.77 -52.07 19.71
N LEU A 7 -36.65 -51.53 18.49
CA LEU A 7 -35.87 -50.34 18.09
C LEU A 7 -34.44 -50.68 17.64
N VAL A 8 -34.30 -50.93 16.33
CA VAL A 8 -33.03 -50.92 15.61
C VAL A 8 -32.55 -49.47 15.56
N SER A 9 -31.54 -49.12 16.35
CA SER A 9 -30.83 -47.84 16.19
C SER A 9 -29.73 -48.00 15.16
N ILE A 10 -30.01 -47.53 13.95
CA ILE A 10 -29.03 -47.31 12.88
C ILE A 10 -28.18 -46.13 13.33
N ILE A 11 -26.94 -46.40 13.74
CA ILE A 11 -25.94 -45.37 14.01
C ILE A 11 -25.42 -44.90 12.65
N LEU A 12 -26.00 -43.82 12.11
CA LEU A 12 -25.40 -43.06 11.02
C LEU A 12 -24.20 -42.28 11.56
N LEU A 13 -22.98 -42.79 11.34
CA LEU A 13 -21.76 -42.01 11.45
C LEU A 13 -21.67 -41.05 10.26
N ALA A 14 -22.36 -39.91 10.35
CA ALA A 14 -22.10 -38.77 9.50
C ALA A 14 -20.76 -38.16 9.91
N ALA A 15 -19.67 -38.64 9.30
CA ALA A 15 -18.38 -37.98 9.35
C ALA A 15 -18.47 -36.66 8.58
N CYS A 16 -18.92 -35.60 9.25
CA CYS A 16 -18.73 -34.23 8.80
C CYS A 16 -17.22 -33.93 8.83
N ALA A 17 -16.54 -34.19 7.72
CA ALA A 17 -15.23 -33.61 7.45
C ALA A 17 -15.39 -32.10 7.25
N SER A 18 -15.46 -31.36 8.35
CA SER A 18 -15.31 -29.91 8.33
C SER A 18 -13.87 -29.60 7.94
N SER A 19 -13.63 -29.37 6.65
CA SER A 19 -12.41 -28.71 6.20
C SER A 19 -12.47 -27.26 6.70
N GLN A 20 -11.94 -27.03 7.90
CA GLN A 20 -11.62 -25.68 8.35
C GLN A 20 -10.48 -25.18 7.45
N LYS A 21 -10.85 -24.45 6.39
CA LYS A 21 -9.93 -23.54 5.70
C LYS A 21 -9.57 -22.45 6.71
N THR A 22 -8.52 -22.68 7.49
CA THR A 22 -7.89 -21.63 8.29
C THR A 22 -7.16 -20.70 7.32
N VAL A 23 -7.89 -19.72 6.78
CA VAL A 23 -7.29 -18.58 6.11
C VAL A 23 -6.67 -17.73 7.21
N ASN A 24 -5.37 -17.96 7.47
CA ASN A 24 -4.55 -17.03 8.24
C ASN A 24 -4.32 -15.75 7.43
N THR A 25 -5.39 -14.98 7.18
CA THR A 25 -5.27 -13.57 6.86
C THR A 25 -5.13 -12.83 8.18
N THR A 26 -3.89 -12.67 8.63
CA THR A 26 -3.55 -11.62 9.59
C THR A 26 -3.83 -10.29 8.90
N SER A 27 -5.08 -9.83 8.93
CA SER A 27 -5.47 -8.56 8.32
C SER A 27 -4.66 -7.47 9.00
N LYS A 28 -3.88 -6.73 8.22
CA LYS A 28 -3.12 -5.59 8.71
C LYS A 28 -4.12 -4.61 9.36
N PRO A 29 -3.84 -4.09 10.57
CA PRO A 29 -4.78 -3.22 11.26
C PRO A 29 -5.02 -1.97 10.42
N LYS A 30 -6.28 -1.78 10.00
CA LYS A 30 -6.70 -0.66 9.16
C LYS A 30 -6.45 0.66 9.87
N ALA A 31 -6.11 1.69 9.11
CA ALA A 31 -5.88 3.02 9.61
C ALA A 31 -7.15 3.63 10.24
N VAL A 32 -6.94 4.41 11.29
CA VAL A 32 -7.99 5.12 12.02
C VAL A 32 -7.62 6.58 12.18
N LYS A 33 -8.62 7.46 12.32
CA LYS A 33 -8.36 8.88 12.60
C LYS A 33 -7.86 9.05 14.03
N ASN A 34 -6.76 9.79 14.21
CA ASN A 34 -6.31 10.22 15.53
C ASN A 34 -7.15 11.41 16.04
N ALA A 35 -6.81 11.94 17.23
CA ALA A 35 -7.51 13.08 17.83
C ALA A 35 -7.52 14.34 16.96
N ASP A 36 -6.51 14.51 16.09
CA ASP A 36 -6.40 15.64 15.17
C ASP A 36 -7.08 15.37 13.81
N GLY A 37 -7.77 14.24 13.66
CA GLY A 37 -8.44 13.83 12.42
C GLY A 37 -7.53 13.19 11.37
N ASN A 38 -6.24 13.00 11.65
CA ASN A 38 -5.28 12.42 10.71
C ASN A 38 -5.43 10.90 10.64
N LEU A 39 -5.38 10.34 9.44
CA LEU A 39 -5.39 8.89 9.26
C LEU A 39 -4.04 8.30 9.72
N VAL A 40 -4.07 7.26 10.56
CA VAL A 40 -2.87 6.60 11.11
C VAL A 40 -3.02 5.09 11.06
N GLY A 41 -2.08 4.39 10.43
CA GLY A 41 -2.06 2.94 10.24
C GLY A 41 -2.05 2.51 8.77
N TYR A 42 -2.34 1.24 8.49
CA TYR A 42 -2.37 0.73 7.10
C TYR A 42 -3.59 1.24 6.34
N ALA A 43 -3.37 1.82 5.17
CA ALA A 43 -4.42 2.34 4.31
C ALA A 43 -4.35 1.72 2.91
N VAL A 44 -5.48 1.73 2.22
CA VAL A 44 -5.57 1.36 0.79
C VAL A 44 -6.03 2.56 -0.02
N LYS A 45 -5.90 2.48 -1.36
CA LYS A 45 -6.28 3.57 -2.27
C LYS A 45 -7.69 4.11 -2.00
N ASP A 46 -8.65 3.22 -1.77
CA ASP A 46 -10.05 3.60 -1.55
C ASP A 46 -10.27 4.38 -0.24
N ASP A 47 -9.38 4.27 0.75
CA ASP A 47 -9.46 5.09 1.97
C ASP A 47 -9.19 6.57 1.66
N PHE A 48 -8.33 6.87 0.68
CA PHE A 48 -8.03 8.23 0.24
C PHE A 48 -9.08 8.83 -0.69
N LYS A 49 -9.97 8.00 -1.25
CA LYS A 49 -11.11 8.44 -2.07
C LYS A 49 -12.33 8.81 -1.23
N GLN A 50 -12.31 8.55 0.07
CA GLN A 50 -13.38 8.93 0.99
C GLN A 50 -13.29 10.41 1.38
N GLU A 51 -14.41 10.99 1.79
CA GLU A 51 -14.44 12.35 2.33
C GLU A 51 -13.67 12.47 3.67
N PRO A 52 -12.95 13.59 3.88
CA PRO A 52 -12.84 14.74 2.98
C PRO A 52 -11.73 14.58 1.91
N TYR A 53 -10.88 13.56 2.01
CA TYR A 53 -9.67 13.41 1.21
C TYR A 53 -9.93 13.34 -0.30
N GLY A 54 -10.99 12.62 -0.67
CA GLY A 54 -11.40 12.43 -2.06
C GLY A 54 -11.63 13.76 -2.77
N SER A 55 -12.50 14.59 -2.20
CA SER A 55 -12.88 15.90 -2.78
C SER A 55 -11.84 16.99 -2.56
N GLU A 56 -11.08 16.94 -1.45
CA GLU A 56 -10.11 18.01 -1.15
C GLU A 56 -8.82 17.92 -1.96
N TRP A 57 -8.34 16.72 -2.28
CA TRP A 57 -7.03 16.59 -2.95
C TRP A 57 -6.85 15.30 -3.77
N PHE A 58 -7.33 14.14 -3.31
CA PHE A 58 -6.94 12.87 -3.93
C PHE A 58 -7.44 12.76 -5.36
N ASN A 59 -8.72 13.02 -5.60
CA ASN A 59 -9.31 12.84 -6.93
C ASN A 59 -8.69 13.81 -7.95
N ASP A 60 -8.44 15.05 -7.55
CA ASP A 60 -7.89 16.10 -8.41
C ASP A 60 -6.42 15.81 -8.78
N TYR A 61 -5.54 15.60 -7.81
CA TYR A 61 -4.13 15.29 -8.11
C TYR A 61 -3.98 13.98 -8.88
N TYR A 62 -4.84 12.98 -8.62
CA TYR A 62 -4.86 11.75 -9.42
C TYR A 62 -5.28 12.01 -10.87
N ALA A 63 -6.31 12.83 -11.09
CA ALA A 63 -6.87 13.09 -12.40
C ALA A 63 -5.99 14.00 -13.25
N TYR A 64 -5.38 15.01 -12.64
CA TYR A 64 -4.59 16.03 -13.33
C TYR A 64 -3.15 15.60 -13.63
N TYR A 65 -2.65 14.55 -12.98
CA TYR A 65 -1.31 14.05 -13.24
C TYR A 65 -1.24 13.32 -14.59
N GLU A 66 -0.58 13.95 -15.57
CA GLU A 66 -0.27 13.38 -16.87
C GLU A 66 1.10 12.73 -16.84
N THR A 67 1.14 11.40 -16.92
CA THR A 67 2.37 10.60 -16.93
C THR A 67 3.03 10.58 -18.31
N ASP A 68 4.36 10.51 -18.36
CA ASP A 68 5.08 10.18 -19.59
C ASP A 68 4.86 8.71 -19.99
N LYS A 69 4.13 8.50 -21.09
CA LYS A 69 3.75 7.16 -21.56
C LYS A 69 4.96 6.26 -21.86
N ASN A 70 6.05 6.84 -22.38
CA ASN A 70 7.25 6.05 -22.67
C ASN A 70 7.89 5.53 -21.38
N THR A 71 7.93 6.35 -20.34
CA THR A 71 8.42 5.98 -19.02
C THR A 71 7.54 4.92 -18.37
N ILE A 72 6.22 5.03 -18.48
CA ILE A 72 5.27 4.01 -18.00
C ILE A 72 5.52 2.65 -18.68
N GLU A 73 5.69 2.60 -20.00
CA GLU A 73 5.99 1.34 -20.70
C GLU A 73 7.33 0.73 -20.24
N ASN A 74 8.34 1.55 -19.98
CA ASN A 74 9.63 1.09 -19.45
C ASN A 74 9.55 0.62 -17.99
N LEU A 75 8.63 1.17 -17.19
CA LEU A 75 8.43 0.80 -15.79
C LEU A 75 7.75 -0.57 -15.63
N LYS A 76 6.77 -0.90 -16.47
CA LYS A 76 5.97 -2.13 -16.39
C LYS A 76 6.82 -3.39 -16.11
N PRO A 77 7.79 -3.77 -16.95
CA PRO A 77 8.57 -5.00 -16.73
C PRO A 77 9.49 -4.92 -15.50
N LEU A 78 9.88 -3.72 -15.07
CA LEU A 78 10.80 -3.53 -13.96
C LEU A 78 10.10 -3.66 -12.60
N LEU A 79 8.79 -3.45 -12.54
CA LEU A 79 8.00 -3.49 -11.31
C LEU A 79 7.41 -4.87 -10.98
N GLU A 80 7.43 -5.84 -11.89
CA GLU A 80 6.84 -7.18 -11.67
C GLU A 80 7.39 -7.91 -10.42
N ASN A 81 8.68 -7.72 -10.13
CA ASN A 81 9.38 -8.37 -9.01
C ASN A 81 9.75 -7.39 -7.89
N ILE A 82 8.99 -6.30 -7.78
CA ILE A 82 9.20 -5.25 -6.79
C ILE A 82 8.09 -5.30 -5.75
N THR A 83 8.45 -5.11 -4.49
CA THR A 83 7.51 -4.74 -3.44
C THR A 83 7.76 -3.30 -3.02
N ILE A 84 6.69 -2.59 -2.68
CA ILE A 84 6.75 -1.17 -2.34
C ILE A 84 6.17 -0.98 -0.94
N LYS A 85 6.85 -0.18 -0.12
CA LYS A 85 6.30 0.32 1.13
C LYS A 85 6.24 1.84 1.11
N GLY A 86 5.02 2.39 1.14
CA GLY A 86 4.77 3.81 1.19
C GLY A 86 4.43 4.29 2.60
N PHE A 87 4.94 5.46 2.96
CA PHE A 87 4.58 6.22 4.15
C PHE A 87 4.12 7.62 3.75
N MET A 88 2.95 8.05 4.21
CA MET A 88 2.43 9.39 3.91
C MET A 88 1.65 9.97 5.09
N GLY A 89 1.50 11.29 5.14
CA GLY A 89 0.64 11.97 6.12
C GLY A 89 -0.53 12.65 5.44
N THR A 90 -1.78 12.39 5.86
CA THR A 90 -2.97 13.05 5.29
C THR A 90 -3.01 14.57 5.53
N TRP A 91 -2.17 15.06 6.44
CA TRP A 91 -1.99 16.46 6.79
C TRP A 91 -0.86 17.16 6.03
N CYS A 92 -0.01 16.42 5.32
CA CYS A 92 1.19 16.94 4.67
C CYS A 92 0.91 17.27 3.20
N ASP A 93 1.25 18.47 2.75
CA ASP A 93 0.91 18.93 1.40
C ASP A 93 1.69 18.18 0.30
N ASP A 94 2.95 17.83 0.55
CA ASP A 94 3.71 16.95 -0.35
C ASP A 94 3.08 15.55 -0.42
N SER A 95 2.54 15.06 0.69
CA SER A 95 1.85 13.76 0.72
C SER A 95 0.56 13.80 -0.09
N LYS A 96 -0.20 14.90 0.02
CA LYS A 96 -1.44 15.12 -0.75
C LYS A 96 -1.14 15.25 -2.25
N ARG A 97 0.02 15.80 -2.63
CA ARG A 97 0.44 15.94 -4.03
C ARG A 97 0.96 14.63 -4.62
N GLU A 98 1.96 14.00 -3.99
CA GLU A 98 2.67 12.88 -4.62
C GLU A 98 1.98 11.52 -4.42
N THR A 99 1.15 11.34 -3.39
CA THR A 99 0.45 10.06 -3.17
C THR A 99 -0.54 9.75 -4.30
N PRO A 100 -1.41 10.68 -4.75
CA PRO A 100 -2.28 10.45 -5.90
C PRO A 100 -1.49 10.19 -7.20
N ASN A 101 -0.41 10.95 -7.45
CA ASN A 101 0.48 10.77 -8.60
C ASN A 101 1.12 9.37 -8.57
N PHE A 102 1.60 8.92 -7.41
CA PHE A 102 2.13 7.57 -7.23
C PHE A 102 1.08 6.50 -7.54
N TYR A 103 -0.14 6.65 -7.02
CA TYR A 103 -1.25 5.73 -7.32
C TYR A 103 -1.58 5.70 -8.82
N LYS A 104 -1.54 6.85 -9.50
CA LYS A 104 -1.75 6.95 -10.95
C LYS A 104 -0.73 6.11 -11.72
N ILE A 105 0.55 6.26 -11.37
CA ILE A 105 1.65 5.52 -12.00
C ILE A 105 1.50 4.01 -11.77
N ILE A 106 1.29 3.57 -10.52
CA ILE A 106 1.21 2.14 -10.23
C ILE A 106 -0.06 1.48 -10.82
N ASP A 107 -1.11 2.25 -11.08
CA ASP A 107 -2.30 1.75 -11.77
C ASP A 107 -2.06 1.58 -13.27
N GLU A 108 -1.41 2.54 -13.91
CA GLU A 108 -1.13 2.49 -15.35
C GLU A 108 -0.12 1.41 -15.73
N VAL A 109 0.81 1.09 -14.82
CA VAL A 109 1.72 -0.06 -14.98
C VAL A 109 1.06 -1.40 -14.61
N GLY A 110 -0.16 -1.38 -14.06
CA GLY A 110 -0.87 -2.60 -13.63
C GLY A 110 -0.22 -3.29 -12.43
N PHE A 111 0.30 -2.53 -11.47
CA PHE A 111 1.02 -3.06 -10.32
C PHE A 111 0.14 -3.98 -9.46
N ASN A 112 0.70 -5.10 -9.00
CA ASN A 112 0.01 -6.00 -8.09
C ASN A 112 -0.05 -5.40 -6.67
N TYR A 113 -1.22 -4.94 -6.23
CA TYR A 113 -1.40 -4.32 -4.92
C TYR A 113 -1.07 -5.24 -3.73
N ASN A 114 -1.00 -6.56 -3.92
CA ASN A 114 -0.49 -7.47 -2.87
C ASN A 114 0.99 -7.22 -2.54
N ASN A 115 1.72 -6.60 -3.46
CA ASN A 115 3.11 -6.17 -3.30
C ASN A 115 3.22 -4.71 -2.80
N LEU A 116 2.10 -4.06 -2.47
CA LEU A 116 2.05 -2.71 -1.91
C LEU A 116 1.64 -2.73 -0.45
N ASP A 117 2.48 -2.16 0.40
CA ASP A 117 2.10 -1.72 1.74
C ASP A 117 2.06 -0.21 1.79
N PHE A 118 0.95 0.35 2.26
CA PHE A 118 0.80 1.80 2.37
C PHE A 118 0.39 2.17 3.79
N VAL A 119 1.14 3.07 4.40
CA VAL A 119 1.05 3.41 5.82
C VAL A 119 0.85 4.91 5.96
N THR A 120 -0.16 5.28 6.74
CA THR A 120 -0.45 6.66 7.10
C THR A 120 0.11 6.99 8.48
N VAL A 121 0.69 8.18 8.64
CA VAL A 121 1.36 8.60 9.88
C VAL A 121 0.74 9.88 10.47
N ASN A 122 0.85 10.03 11.79
CA ASN A 122 0.51 11.28 12.48
C ASN A 122 1.54 12.39 12.19
N ARG A 123 1.35 13.59 12.77
CA ARG A 123 2.25 14.75 12.61
C ARG A 123 3.69 14.49 13.07
N ASP A 124 3.89 13.58 14.01
CA ASP A 124 5.20 13.13 14.49
C ASP A 124 5.80 11.98 13.65
N LYS A 125 5.18 11.68 12.50
CA LYS A 125 5.55 10.61 11.58
C LYS A 125 5.52 9.21 12.23
N LYS A 126 4.57 8.99 13.14
CA LYS A 126 4.33 7.71 13.82
C LYS A 126 3.08 7.01 13.29
N ALA A 127 3.15 5.69 13.21
CA ALA A 127 2.06 4.79 12.83
C ALA A 127 2.05 3.57 13.76
N ASN A 128 1.93 3.80 15.07
CA ASN A 128 1.84 2.74 16.08
C ASN A 128 3.00 1.72 16.02
N GLY A 129 4.19 2.17 15.60
CA GLY A 129 5.39 1.34 15.50
C GLY A 129 5.61 0.67 14.14
N ILE A 130 4.66 0.79 13.19
CA ILE A 130 4.81 0.28 11.82
C ILE A 130 5.98 0.98 11.10
N GLU A 131 6.24 2.25 11.43
CA GLU A 131 7.30 3.08 10.85
C GLU A 131 8.72 2.70 11.33
N LYS A 132 8.83 1.92 12.41
CA LYS A 132 10.12 1.62 13.03
C LYS A 132 11.00 0.80 12.08
N GLY A 133 12.27 1.19 11.99
CA GLY A 133 13.25 0.53 11.10
C GLY A 133 13.21 1.01 9.64
N TYR A 134 12.24 1.85 9.25
CA TYR A 134 12.15 2.37 7.88
C TYR A 134 12.77 3.77 7.70
N HIS A 135 13.22 4.42 8.79
CA HIS A 135 13.87 5.74 8.76
C HIS A 135 13.01 6.82 8.08
N ILE A 136 11.75 6.95 8.52
CA ILE A 136 10.79 7.91 7.95
C ILE A 136 10.99 9.30 8.58
N GLU A 137 11.89 10.07 8.01
CA GLU A 137 12.14 11.47 8.42
C GLU A 137 11.21 12.47 7.73
N ARG A 138 10.77 12.14 6.52
CA ARG A 138 9.95 12.97 5.61
C ARG A 138 8.84 12.14 4.99
N VAL A 139 7.76 12.80 4.62
CA VAL A 139 6.62 12.17 3.96
C VAL A 139 6.18 13.01 2.75
N PRO A 140 5.79 12.38 1.64
CA PRO A 140 5.71 10.94 1.46
C PRO A 140 7.09 10.32 1.25
N THR A 141 7.23 9.06 1.64
CA THR A 141 8.40 8.24 1.32
C THR A 141 7.91 6.94 0.69
N PHE A 142 8.38 6.61 -0.50
CA PHE A 142 8.08 5.35 -1.19
C PHE A 142 9.34 4.52 -1.29
N ILE A 143 9.38 3.38 -0.61
CA ILE A 143 10.56 2.52 -0.52
C ILE A 143 10.37 1.31 -1.43
N PHE A 144 11.32 1.07 -2.32
CA PHE A 144 11.28 0.00 -3.31
C PHE A 144 12.21 -1.13 -2.90
N TYR A 145 11.69 -2.36 -2.95
CA TYR A 145 12.42 -3.56 -2.57
C TYR A 145 12.48 -4.55 -3.73
N LYS A 146 13.65 -5.16 -3.92
CA LYS A 146 13.85 -6.29 -4.82
C LYS A 146 14.45 -7.44 -4.03
N ASN A 147 13.82 -8.61 -4.06
CA ASN A 147 14.23 -9.78 -3.28
C ASN A 147 14.39 -9.48 -1.77
N GLY A 148 13.51 -8.65 -1.21
CA GLY A 148 13.52 -8.25 0.20
C GLY A 148 14.60 -7.24 0.58
N LYS A 149 15.47 -6.82 -0.34
CA LYS A 149 16.46 -5.76 -0.12
C LYS A 149 15.95 -4.44 -0.67
N GLU A 150 16.09 -3.37 0.11
CA GLU A 150 15.83 -2.02 -0.37
C GLU A 150 16.81 -1.65 -1.49
N ILE A 151 16.26 -1.21 -2.63
CA ILE A 151 17.04 -0.78 -3.81
C ILE A 151 17.02 0.74 -4.02
N GLY A 152 16.17 1.44 -3.28
CA GLY A 152 16.08 2.89 -3.29
C GLY A 152 14.72 3.37 -2.77
N ARG A 153 14.60 4.68 -2.57
CA ARG A 153 13.37 5.31 -2.09
C ARG A 153 13.17 6.68 -2.72
N PHE A 154 11.93 7.04 -2.98
CA PHE A 154 11.52 8.42 -3.28
C PHE A 154 11.19 9.14 -1.97
N VAL A 155 11.55 10.42 -1.83
CA VAL A 155 11.33 11.21 -0.59
C VAL A 155 10.86 12.63 -0.93
N GLU A 156 9.64 12.96 -0.52
CA GLU A 156 8.98 14.29 -0.55
C GLU A 156 8.68 14.86 -1.95
N HIS A 157 9.68 15.00 -2.81
CA HIS A 157 9.56 15.60 -4.14
C HIS A 157 10.58 15.02 -5.12
N THR A 158 10.36 15.28 -6.42
CA THR A 158 11.23 14.80 -7.50
C THR A 158 12.58 15.53 -7.51
N VAL A 159 13.59 14.88 -8.09
CA VAL A 159 14.95 15.42 -8.20
C VAL A 159 15.14 16.07 -9.58
N ASP A 160 15.90 17.16 -9.63
CA ASP A 160 16.31 17.84 -10.87
C ASP A 160 15.16 18.23 -11.83
N GLY A 161 13.96 18.47 -11.30
CA GLY A 161 12.78 18.79 -12.10
C GLY A 161 12.22 17.62 -12.92
N ALA A 162 12.62 16.39 -12.59
CA ALA A 162 12.08 15.18 -13.19
C ALA A 162 10.61 14.94 -12.82
N THR A 163 9.96 14.05 -13.55
CA THR A 163 8.63 13.52 -13.18
C THR A 163 8.77 12.39 -12.16
N LEU A 164 7.69 12.10 -11.44
CA LEU A 164 7.71 11.05 -10.41
C LEU A 164 8.00 9.67 -11.02
N GLU A 165 7.41 9.34 -12.17
CA GLU A 165 7.68 8.08 -12.86
C GLU A 165 9.13 7.96 -13.35
N HIS A 166 9.77 9.09 -13.70
CA HIS A 166 11.18 9.08 -14.07
C HIS A 166 12.07 8.74 -12.86
N ASP A 167 11.82 9.35 -11.70
CA ASP A 167 12.54 9.03 -10.46
C ASP A 167 12.35 7.56 -10.07
N ILE A 168 11.11 7.06 -10.13
CA ILE A 168 10.80 5.64 -9.90
C ILE A 168 11.59 4.77 -10.88
N LEU A 169 11.66 5.15 -12.17
CA LEU A 169 12.41 4.39 -13.17
C LEU A 169 13.90 4.31 -12.82
N GLN A 170 14.51 5.42 -12.38
CA GLN A 170 15.92 5.41 -11.96
C GLN A 170 16.15 4.50 -10.74
N ILE A 171 15.23 4.48 -9.78
CA ILE A 171 15.26 3.60 -8.61
C ILE A 171 15.21 2.13 -9.05
N VAL A 172 14.17 1.73 -9.80
CA VAL A 172 13.93 0.31 -10.13
C VAL A 172 14.91 -0.24 -11.17
N ALA A 173 15.44 0.64 -12.03
CA ALA A 173 16.55 0.33 -12.93
C ALA A 173 17.91 0.29 -12.22
N GLN A 174 17.98 0.64 -10.93
CA GLN A 174 19.20 0.66 -10.11
C GLN A 174 20.32 1.50 -10.72
N LYS A 175 19.97 2.67 -11.28
CA LYS A 175 20.91 3.58 -11.96
C LYS A 175 21.62 4.55 -10.99
N GLY A 176 21.74 4.17 -9.72
CA GLY A 176 22.39 5.00 -8.70
C GLY A 176 21.58 6.25 -8.33
N TYR A 177 20.24 6.14 -8.32
CA TYR A 177 19.36 7.22 -7.86
C TYR A 177 19.69 7.66 -6.44
N LYS A 178 19.72 8.97 -6.22
CA LYS A 178 19.78 9.61 -4.89
C LYS A 178 18.51 10.44 -4.72
N HIS A 179 17.84 10.30 -3.58
CA HIS A 179 16.65 11.10 -3.31
C HIS A 179 17.02 12.55 -3.00
N ALA A 180 16.02 13.44 -2.97
CA ALA A 180 16.18 14.90 -2.81
C ALA A 180 17.00 15.39 -1.58
N TYR A 181 17.29 14.51 -0.62
CA TYR A 181 18.02 14.83 0.61
C TYR A 181 19.28 14.00 0.79
N GLU A 182 19.60 13.14 -0.17
CA GLU A 182 20.80 12.32 -0.18
C GLU A 182 21.89 13.04 -1.00
N LYS A 183 23.06 13.25 -0.39
CA LYS A 183 24.20 13.96 -1.02
C LYS A 183 25.15 12.99 -1.72
#